data_AF-A0A7W2TCV9-F1
#
_entry.id   AF-A0A7W2TCV9-F1
#
_cell.length_a   1.000
_cell.length_b   1.000
_cell.length_c   1.000
_cell.angle_alpha   90.00
_cell.angle_beta   90.00
_cell.angle_gamma   90.00
#
_symmetry.space_group_name_H-M   'P 1'
#
loop_
_entity.id
_entity.type
_entity.pdbx_description
1 polymer ?
#
loop_
_entity_poly.entity_id
_entity_poly.type
_entity_poly.pdbx_seq_one_letter_code
_entity_poly.pdbx_strand_id
1 'polypeptide(L)'
;MNGDTDASWGLTFTPSFKNLYPINLINTDKECNDSSATPTNIPRNTYFKQTLDHNAQIDEEKIVHVYNVDLKTDKSTTTSTYFNKPFKFCLTENNKVEKSNYIRVGGLNTGLLVIPYKLRKGDIYSDSAIGPYISYKRETFELLAAFGLSKISVSEVGTDKVETEDGLTLALGVNFEISKNWDIALIVGVDHLSGSKGDDWEFQDEPWVSFAIGYSFTR
;
A
#
# COMPACT_ATOMS: atom_id res chain seq x y z
N MET A 1 27.03 -8.90 -19.31
CA MET A 1 25.78 -9.12 -18.55
C MET A 1 24.89 -7.91 -18.77
N ASN A 2 23.80 -8.11 -19.50
CA ASN A 2 22.72 -7.13 -19.68
C ASN A 2 22.24 -6.73 -18.27
N GLY A 3 22.15 -5.46 -17.90
CA GLY A 3 21.37 -4.48 -18.64
C GLY A 3 19.88 -4.60 -18.29
N ASP A 4 19.54 -4.97 -17.05
CA ASP A 4 18.19 -4.75 -16.48
C ASP A 4 17.95 -3.25 -16.31
N THR A 5 17.87 -2.54 -17.43
CA THR A 5 17.16 -1.27 -17.58
C THR A 5 15.70 -1.51 -17.92
N ASP A 6 15.24 -2.76 -17.88
CA ASP A 6 13.83 -3.06 -17.80
C ASP A 6 13.39 -2.72 -16.37
N ALA A 7 12.99 -1.45 -16.21
CA ALA A 7 11.87 -1.09 -15.35
C ALA A 7 10.65 -1.87 -15.86
N SER A 8 10.69 -3.20 -15.71
CA SER A 8 9.60 -4.07 -16.07
C SER A 8 8.43 -3.62 -15.22
N TRP A 9 7.28 -3.49 -15.86
CA TRP A 9 5.99 -3.25 -15.21
C TRP A 9 5.55 -4.46 -14.37
N GLY A 10 6.51 -5.26 -13.87
CA GLY A 10 6.29 -6.39 -13.02
C GLY A 10 5.68 -5.93 -11.72
N LEU A 11 4.45 -6.37 -11.46
CA LEU A 11 3.83 -6.28 -10.15
C LEU A 11 4.75 -6.99 -9.16
N THR A 12 5.46 -6.21 -8.32
CA THR A 12 6.27 -6.78 -7.26
C THR A 12 5.43 -6.89 -6.00
N PHE A 13 5.32 -8.09 -5.45
CA PHE A 13 4.73 -8.30 -4.12
C PHE A 13 5.58 -7.64 -3.02
N THR A 14 6.89 -7.53 -3.29
CA THR A 14 7.89 -6.98 -2.37
C THR A 14 7.72 -5.48 -2.15
N PRO A 15 7.69 -5.02 -0.89
CA PRO A 15 7.75 -3.60 -0.57
C PRO A 15 9.01 -2.96 -1.13
N SER A 16 8.82 -1.84 -1.84
CA SER A 16 9.89 -1.03 -2.42
C SER A 16 9.90 0.35 -1.78
N PHE A 17 11.09 0.88 -1.54
CA PHE A 17 11.29 2.15 -0.84
C PHE A 17 12.22 3.04 -1.64
N LYS A 18 12.08 4.34 -1.39
CA LYS A 18 12.93 5.40 -1.92
C LYS A 18 13.38 6.27 -0.75
N ASN A 19 14.67 6.54 -0.62
CA ASN A 19 15.14 7.49 0.37
C ASN A 19 15.05 8.94 -0.13
N LEU A 20 14.60 9.82 0.75
CA LEU A 20 14.48 11.26 0.51
C LEU A 20 15.78 12.01 0.85
N TYR A 21 16.52 11.48 1.83
CA TYR A 21 17.82 11.98 2.28
C TYR A 21 18.86 10.86 2.21
N PRO A 22 20.16 11.18 2.20
CA PRO A 22 21.18 10.15 2.36
C PRO A 22 20.92 9.31 3.62
N ILE A 23 21.00 8.00 3.50
CA ILE A 23 20.82 7.05 4.62
C ILE A 23 22.07 6.21 4.78
N ASN A 24 22.31 5.75 6.00
CA ASN A 24 23.41 4.86 6.31
C ASN A 24 22.85 3.44 6.47
N LEU A 25 23.34 2.51 5.67
CA LEU A 25 23.02 1.09 5.81
C LEU A 25 24.27 0.34 6.26
N ILE A 26 24.12 -0.73 7.01
CA ILE A 26 25.26 -1.55 7.47
C ILE A 26 25.31 -2.88 6.72
N ASN A 27 26.46 -3.55 6.75
CA ASN A 27 26.59 -4.88 6.18
C ASN A 27 25.75 -5.90 7.00
N THR A 28 25.34 -6.99 6.37
CA THR A 28 24.43 -7.97 6.96
C THR A 28 25.04 -8.78 8.11
N ASP A 29 26.37 -8.83 8.22
CA ASP A 29 27.14 -9.49 9.28
C ASP A 29 27.24 -8.68 10.58
N LYS A 30 26.76 -7.43 10.59
CA LYS A 30 26.80 -6.53 11.74
C LYS A 30 25.44 -6.41 12.42
N GLU A 31 25.43 -6.22 13.74
CA GLU A 31 24.22 -5.96 14.50
C GLU A 31 23.86 -4.45 14.47
N CYS A 32 22.57 -4.11 14.58
CA CYS A 32 22.13 -2.71 14.53
C CYS A 32 22.61 -1.85 15.72
N ASN A 33 22.93 -2.47 16.85
CA ASN A 33 23.50 -1.82 18.02
C ASN A 33 25.05 -1.69 17.97
N ASP A 34 25.73 -2.35 17.03
CA ASP A 34 27.19 -2.37 16.92
C ASP A 34 27.70 -0.96 16.53
N SER A 35 28.29 -0.26 17.49
CA SER A 35 28.87 1.07 17.29
C SER A 35 30.15 1.03 16.44
N SER A 36 30.75 -0.15 16.24
CA SER A 36 31.89 -0.36 15.34
C SER A 36 31.48 -0.69 13.90
N ALA A 37 30.18 -0.87 13.64
CA ALA A 37 29.69 -1.11 12.30
C ALA A 37 30.06 0.05 11.37
N THR A 38 30.66 -0.25 10.22
CA THR A 38 30.99 0.78 9.23
C THR A 38 29.78 1.00 8.32
N PRO A 39 29.10 2.15 8.38
CA PRO A 39 27.96 2.42 7.52
C PRO A 39 28.39 2.64 6.08
N THR A 40 27.66 2.03 5.16
CA THR A 40 27.67 2.40 3.74
C THR A 40 26.67 3.54 3.55
N ASN A 41 27.16 4.70 3.15
CA ASN A 41 26.31 5.83 2.82
C ASN A 41 25.61 5.59 1.47
N ILE A 42 24.28 5.60 1.51
CA ILE A 42 23.40 5.50 0.36
C ILE A 42 22.91 6.90 0.02
N PRO A 43 23.16 7.41 -1.19
CA PRO A 43 22.76 8.77 -1.57
C PRO A 43 21.24 8.87 -1.68
N ARG A 44 20.71 10.10 -1.64
CA ARG A 44 19.27 10.38 -1.83
C ARG A 44 18.75 9.81 -3.17
N ASN A 45 17.43 9.64 -3.28
CA ASN A 45 16.75 9.11 -4.48
C ASN A 45 17.21 7.71 -4.90
N THR A 46 17.74 6.94 -3.95
CA THR A 46 18.05 5.52 -4.12
C THR A 46 16.82 4.68 -3.82
N TYR A 47 16.61 3.66 -4.65
CA TYR A 47 15.54 2.71 -4.48
C TYR A 47 16.08 1.37 -3.96
N PHE A 48 15.36 0.81 -3.00
CA PHE A 48 15.70 -0.47 -2.39
C PHE A 48 14.44 -1.30 -2.10
N LYS A 49 14.59 -2.62 -2.17
CA LYS A 49 13.53 -3.62 -1.95
C LYS A 49 13.88 -4.43 -0.71
N GLN A 50 12.88 -4.74 0.11
CA GLN A 50 13.07 -5.75 1.17
C GLN A 50 13.31 -7.13 0.56
N THR A 51 14.05 -8.01 1.21
CA THR A 51 14.08 -9.42 0.78
C THR A 51 12.74 -10.09 1.08
N LEU A 52 12.41 -11.12 0.29
CA LEU A 52 11.23 -11.97 0.50
C LEU A 52 11.43 -13.02 1.60
N ASP A 53 12.67 -13.19 2.08
CA ASP A 53 12.96 -14.09 3.19
C ASP A 53 12.37 -13.54 4.49
N HIS A 54 11.23 -14.10 4.90
CA HIS A 54 10.51 -13.70 6.11
C HIS A 54 11.36 -13.88 7.37
N ASN A 55 12.24 -14.89 7.41
CA ASN A 55 13.10 -15.13 8.57
C ASN A 55 14.20 -14.07 8.72
N ALA A 56 14.50 -13.34 7.63
CA ALA A 56 15.45 -12.25 7.61
C ALA A 56 14.79 -10.87 7.86
N GLN A 57 13.49 -10.82 8.16
CA GLN A 57 12.77 -9.61 8.51
C GLN A 57 12.32 -9.71 9.97
N ILE A 58 12.94 -8.94 10.85
CA ILE A 58 12.52 -8.83 12.26
C ILE A 58 12.11 -7.39 12.57
N ASP A 59 11.57 -7.15 13.76
CA ASP A 59 11.00 -5.84 14.10
C ASP A 59 12.08 -4.75 14.22
N GLU A 60 13.31 -5.14 14.54
CA GLU A 60 14.47 -4.28 14.73
C GLU A 60 15.23 -4.01 13.43
N GLU A 61 15.18 -4.94 12.47
CA GLU A 61 15.98 -4.86 11.24
C GLU A 61 15.34 -5.55 10.05
N LYS A 62 15.68 -5.03 8.87
CA LYS A 62 15.24 -5.56 7.60
C LYS A 62 16.41 -5.74 6.66
N ILE A 63 16.48 -6.86 5.96
CA ILE A 63 17.44 -7.01 4.86
C ILE A 63 16.86 -6.40 3.58
N VAL A 64 17.65 -5.54 2.93
CA VAL A 64 17.26 -4.80 1.72
C VAL A 64 18.30 -4.92 0.60
N HIS A 65 17.83 -4.85 -0.64
CA HIS A 65 18.65 -4.81 -1.84
C HIS A 65 18.46 -3.48 -2.56
N VAL A 66 19.56 -2.75 -2.77
CA VAL A 66 19.56 -1.52 -3.58
C VAL A 66 19.51 -1.91 -5.05
N TYR A 67 18.63 -1.28 -5.83
CA TYR A 67 18.45 -1.63 -7.26
C TYR A 67 18.45 -0.42 -8.20
N ASN A 68 18.41 0.81 -7.67
CA ASN A 68 18.56 2.03 -8.46
C ASN A 68 19.15 3.14 -7.59
N VAL A 69 20.14 3.88 -8.10
CA VAL A 69 20.79 5.01 -7.42
C VAL A 69 20.81 6.21 -8.36
N ASP A 70 20.42 7.38 -7.86
CA ASP A 70 20.48 8.66 -8.61
C ASP A 70 21.89 9.27 -8.57
N LEU A 71 22.88 8.56 -9.12
CA LEU A 71 24.26 9.04 -9.23
C LEU A 71 24.74 9.04 -10.68
N LYS A 72 25.37 10.14 -11.09
CA LYS A 72 26.16 10.22 -12.32
C LYS A 72 27.56 9.65 -12.09
N THR A 73 27.65 8.38 -11.71
CA THR A 73 28.93 7.65 -11.48
C THR A 73 29.10 6.52 -12.48
N ASP A 74 30.33 5.99 -12.57
CA ASP A 74 30.62 4.79 -13.36
C ASP A 74 29.72 3.63 -12.90
N LYS A 75 29.04 3.02 -13.87
CA LYS A 75 28.13 1.88 -13.68
C LYS A 75 28.83 0.72 -12.96
N SER A 76 30.11 0.51 -13.22
CA SER A 76 30.90 -0.57 -12.60
C SER A 76 31.01 -0.37 -11.08
N THR A 77 31.36 0.85 -10.66
CA THR A 77 31.46 1.23 -9.24
C THR A 77 30.12 1.18 -8.53
N THR A 78 29.04 1.67 -9.17
CA THR A 78 27.69 1.64 -8.59
C THR A 78 27.21 0.20 -8.37
N THR A 79 27.46 -0.68 -9.34
CA THR A 79 27.03 -2.08 -9.28
C THR A 79 27.76 -2.85 -8.18
N SER A 80 29.09 -2.71 -8.09
CA SER A 80 29.89 -3.39 -7.06
C SER A 80 29.63 -2.86 -5.64
N THR A 81 29.34 -1.56 -5.51
CA THR A 81 29.12 -0.92 -4.21
C THR A 81 27.70 -1.17 -3.69
N TYR A 82 26.68 -1.13 -4.54
CA TYR A 82 25.29 -1.08 -4.09
C TYR A 82 24.44 -2.27 -4.57
N PHE A 83 24.56 -2.71 -5.83
CA PHE A 83 23.59 -3.64 -6.41
C PHE A 83 23.89 -5.12 -6.14
N ASN A 84 25.17 -5.48 -5.99
CA ASN A 84 25.58 -6.88 -5.84
C ASN A 84 25.55 -7.40 -4.40
N LYS A 85 25.13 -6.59 -3.42
CA LYS A 85 25.12 -7.02 -2.01
C LYS A 85 23.83 -6.63 -1.29
N PRO A 86 23.35 -7.48 -0.36
CA PRO A 86 22.32 -7.09 0.57
C PRO A 86 22.88 -6.12 1.61
N PHE A 87 21.99 -5.32 2.18
CA PHE A 87 22.28 -4.45 3.30
C PHE A 87 21.28 -4.68 4.43
N LYS A 88 21.72 -4.40 5.64
CA LYS A 88 20.85 -4.36 6.80
C LYS A 88 20.34 -2.95 7.03
N PHE A 89 19.03 -2.85 7.16
CA PHE A 89 18.25 -1.64 7.36
C PHE A 89 17.74 -1.65 8.80
N CYS A 90 18.39 -0.88 9.67
CA CYS A 90 18.08 -0.83 11.09
C CYS A 90 16.90 0.09 11.37
N LEU A 91 15.92 -0.39 12.13
CA LEU A 91 14.73 0.34 12.55
C LEU A 91 14.82 0.86 13.99
N THR A 92 15.75 0.31 14.77
CA THR A 92 16.05 0.64 16.16
C THR A 92 17.55 0.83 16.38
N GLU A 93 17.94 1.24 17.58
CA GLU A 93 19.34 1.31 18.05
C GLU A 93 20.23 2.39 17.39
N ASN A 94 21.55 2.25 17.60
CA ASN A 94 22.60 3.20 17.22
C ASN A 94 22.67 3.47 15.71
N ASN A 95 22.41 2.46 14.88
CA ASN A 95 22.47 2.57 13.41
C ASN A 95 21.10 2.78 12.76
N LYS A 96 20.10 3.22 13.53
CA LYS A 96 18.72 3.41 13.05
C LYS A 96 18.64 4.34 11.84
N VAL A 97 17.91 3.89 10.82
CA VAL A 97 17.49 4.73 9.70
C VAL A 97 16.18 5.41 10.06
N GLU A 98 16.21 6.73 10.17
CA GLU A 98 15.02 7.50 10.52
C GLU A 98 13.90 7.33 9.49
N LYS A 99 12.67 7.13 9.98
CA LYS A 99 11.49 6.92 9.13
C LYS A 99 11.23 8.11 8.20
N SER A 100 11.59 9.32 8.63
CA SER A 100 11.50 10.54 7.79
C SER A 100 12.42 10.51 6.57
N ASN A 101 13.43 9.64 6.55
CA ASN A 101 14.44 9.62 5.50
C ASN A 101 14.08 8.74 4.32
N TYR A 102 12.98 8.00 4.39
CA TYR A 102 12.53 7.13 3.33
C TYR A 102 11.01 7.03 3.26
N ILE A 103 10.52 6.72 2.07
CA ILE A 103 9.11 6.49 1.79
C ILE A 103 8.95 5.18 1.06
N ARG A 104 7.83 4.51 1.28
CA ARG A 104 7.44 3.37 0.47
C ARG A 104 6.93 3.87 -0.88
N VAL A 105 7.45 3.33 -1.97
CA VAL A 105 7.11 3.71 -3.36
C VAL A 105 6.59 2.53 -4.18
N GLY A 106 6.53 1.34 -3.60
CA GLY A 106 6.07 0.14 -4.29
C GLY A 106 5.64 -0.99 -3.35
N GLY A 107 4.96 -1.98 -3.94
CA GLY A 107 4.54 -3.22 -3.29
C GLY A 107 3.05 -3.27 -3.00
N LEU A 108 2.58 -4.46 -2.62
CA LEU A 108 1.18 -4.67 -2.26
C LEU A 108 0.90 -4.34 -0.80
N ASN A 109 -0.25 -3.73 -0.53
CA ASN A 109 -0.81 -3.65 0.80
C ASN A 109 -2.11 -4.44 0.87
N THR A 110 -2.46 -4.82 2.08
CA THR A 110 -3.71 -5.49 2.43
C THR A 110 -4.24 -4.87 3.70
N GLY A 111 -5.57 -4.86 3.84
CA GLY A 111 -6.20 -4.21 4.96
C GLY A 111 -7.70 -4.44 5.02
N LEU A 112 -8.34 -3.69 5.91
CA LEU A 112 -9.80 -3.57 5.97
C LEU A 112 -10.21 -2.18 5.52
N LEU A 113 -11.31 -2.11 4.78
CA LEU A 113 -11.91 -0.88 4.29
C LEU A 113 -13.33 -0.76 4.84
N VAL A 114 -13.68 0.43 5.30
CA VAL A 114 -15.03 0.81 5.70
C VAL A 114 -15.53 1.92 4.76
N ILE A 115 -16.71 1.71 4.19
CA ILE A 115 -17.38 2.61 3.25
C ILE A 115 -18.65 3.09 3.97
N PRO A 116 -18.67 4.28 4.57
CA PRO A 116 -19.77 4.71 5.45
C PRO A 116 -21.00 5.30 4.73
N TYR A 117 -20.82 5.76 3.48
CA TYR A 117 -21.89 6.37 2.67
C TYR A 117 -21.70 5.96 1.22
N LYS A 118 -22.74 6.02 0.39
CA LYS A 118 -22.62 5.80 -1.06
C LYS A 118 -23.41 6.84 -1.82
N LEU A 119 -22.81 7.40 -2.86
CA LEU A 119 -23.47 8.37 -3.74
C LEU A 119 -23.96 7.64 -4.99
N ARG A 120 -25.27 7.70 -5.24
CA ARG A 120 -25.93 7.12 -6.41
C ARG A 120 -26.79 8.17 -7.09
N LYS A 121 -26.60 8.36 -8.39
CA LYS A 121 -27.35 9.35 -9.20
C LYS A 121 -27.40 10.79 -8.61
N GLY A 122 -26.44 11.15 -7.75
CA GLY A 122 -26.37 12.46 -7.09
C GLY A 122 -26.89 12.50 -5.65
N ASP A 123 -27.59 11.45 -5.20
CA ASP A 123 -28.12 11.34 -3.84
C ASP A 123 -27.17 10.56 -2.92
N ILE A 124 -27.16 10.94 -1.63
CA ILE A 124 -26.33 10.32 -0.59
C ILE A 124 -27.18 9.31 0.17
N TYR A 125 -26.75 8.05 0.15
CA TYR A 125 -27.35 6.95 0.91
C TYR A 125 -26.48 6.62 2.12
N SER A 126 -27.11 6.39 3.27
CA SER A 126 -26.44 5.95 4.51
C SER A 126 -26.13 4.44 4.50
N ASP A 127 -25.65 3.96 3.35
CA ASP A 127 -25.27 2.58 3.15
C ASP A 127 -23.86 2.37 3.64
N SER A 128 -23.64 1.27 4.35
CA SER A 128 -22.33 0.94 4.87
C SER A 128 -21.82 -0.36 4.28
N ALA A 129 -20.55 -0.41 3.91
CA ALA A 129 -19.88 -1.64 3.55
C ALA A 129 -18.57 -1.80 4.31
N ILE A 130 -18.24 -3.04 4.65
CA ILE A 130 -16.98 -3.42 5.28
C ILE A 130 -16.42 -4.65 4.61
N GLY A 131 -15.11 -4.63 4.33
CA GLY A 131 -14.47 -5.78 3.72
C GLY A 131 -12.96 -5.68 3.63
N PRO A 132 -12.29 -6.79 3.31
CA PRO A 132 -10.88 -6.77 2.95
C PRO A 132 -10.63 -5.92 1.70
N TYR A 133 -9.47 -5.30 1.65
CA TYR A 133 -8.94 -4.70 0.44
C TYR A 133 -7.52 -5.20 0.14
N ILE A 134 -7.18 -5.20 -1.13
CA ILE A 134 -5.82 -5.30 -1.64
C ILE A 134 -5.49 -4.02 -2.40
N SER A 135 -4.29 -3.48 -2.23
CA SER A 135 -3.84 -2.31 -2.96
C SER A 135 -2.42 -2.48 -3.48
N TYR A 136 -2.10 -1.77 -4.55
CA TYR A 136 -0.77 -1.70 -5.12
C TYR A 136 -0.28 -0.26 -5.09
N LYS A 137 0.78 -0.02 -4.30
CA LYS A 137 1.40 1.29 -4.17
C LYS A 137 2.34 1.57 -5.33
N ARG A 138 2.29 2.78 -5.86
CA ARG A 138 3.32 3.40 -6.68
C ARG A 138 3.80 4.67 -6.01
N GLU A 139 4.85 5.28 -6.55
CA GLU A 139 5.41 6.51 -6.01
C GLU A 139 4.39 7.66 -5.94
N THR A 140 3.50 7.76 -6.93
CA THR A 140 2.56 8.88 -7.07
C THR A 140 1.12 8.56 -6.70
N PHE A 141 0.72 7.29 -6.70
CA PHE A 141 -0.65 6.86 -6.41
C PHE A 141 -0.68 5.43 -5.87
N GLU A 142 -1.77 5.06 -5.20
CA GLU A 142 -2.02 3.70 -4.75
C GLU A 142 -3.39 3.26 -5.26
N LEU A 143 -3.45 2.19 -6.05
CA LEU A 143 -4.72 1.64 -6.55
C LEU A 143 -5.19 0.54 -5.61
N LEU A 144 -6.48 0.51 -5.30
CA LEU A 144 -7.06 -0.53 -4.46
C LEU A 144 -8.24 -1.23 -5.14
N ALA A 145 -8.45 -2.48 -4.72
CA ALA A 145 -9.65 -3.26 -4.96
C ALA A 145 -10.16 -3.80 -3.62
N ALA A 146 -11.46 -3.71 -3.41
CA ALA A 146 -12.12 -4.17 -2.19
C ALA A 146 -13.35 -5.01 -2.51
N PHE A 147 -13.61 -6.00 -1.66
CA PHE A 147 -14.81 -6.83 -1.70
C PHE A 147 -15.31 -6.99 -0.27
N GLY A 148 -16.62 -6.86 -0.05
CA GLY A 148 -17.14 -6.86 1.32
C GLY A 148 -18.64 -7.07 1.43
N LEU A 149 -19.08 -7.15 2.68
CA LEU A 149 -20.50 -7.16 3.04
C LEU A 149 -21.00 -5.73 3.11
N SER A 150 -22.22 -5.51 2.64
CA SER A 150 -22.86 -4.20 2.62
C SER A 150 -24.24 -4.25 3.26
N LYS A 151 -24.54 -3.28 4.13
CA LYS A 151 -25.89 -2.90 4.54
C LYS A 151 -26.38 -1.84 3.57
N ILE A 152 -27.37 -2.21 2.76
CA ILE A 152 -27.89 -1.41 1.64
C ILE A 152 -29.30 -0.95 2.00
N SER A 153 -29.55 0.36 1.95
CA SER A 153 -30.89 0.91 2.09
C SER A 153 -31.66 0.71 0.79
N VAL A 154 -32.77 -0.02 0.86
CA VAL A 154 -33.64 -0.32 -0.29
C VAL A 154 -34.87 0.58 -0.36
N SER A 155 -35.04 1.48 0.62
CA SER A 155 -36.14 2.44 0.66
C SER A 155 -35.78 3.73 -0.07
N GLU A 156 -36.79 4.39 -0.66
CA GLU A 156 -36.62 5.70 -1.28
C GLU A 156 -36.18 6.75 -0.24
N VAL A 157 -35.28 7.63 -0.68
CA VAL A 157 -34.77 8.74 0.14
C VAL A 157 -35.93 9.65 0.55
N GLY A 158 -36.10 9.86 1.85
CA GLY A 158 -37.15 10.73 2.41
C GLY A 158 -38.41 10.02 2.89
N THR A 159 -38.43 8.68 2.92
CA THR A 159 -39.50 7.89 3.53
C THR A 159 -39.26 7.66 5.02
N ASP A 160 -40.33 7.59 5.83
CA ASP A 160 -40.25 7.41 7.30
C ASP A 160 -39.76 6.00 7.73
N LYS A 161 -39.70 5.06 6.80
CA LYS A 161 -39.28 3.67 7.04
C LYS A 161 -38.06 3.36 6.21
N VAL A 162 -36.91 3.28 6.90
CA VAL A 162 -35.66 2.81 6.30
C VAL A 162 -35.64 1.27 6.38
N GLU A 163 -35.84 0.62 5.24
CA GLU A 163 -35.59 -0.81 5.06
C GLU A 163 -34.13 -0.99 4.60
N THR A 164 -33.44 -1.94 5.22
CA THR A 164 -32.04 -2.26 4.90
C THR A 164 -31.89 -3.74 4.62
N GLU A 165 -31.19 -4.08 3.56
CA GLU A 165 -30.87 -5.45 3.17
C GLU A 165 -29.36 -5.70 3.22
N ASP A 166 -28.99 -6.96 3.40
CA ASP A 166 -27.60 -7.41 3.30
C ASP A 166 -27.25 -7.76 1.86
N GLY A 167 -26.10 -7.29 1.40
CA GLY A 167 -25.59 -7.55 0.07
C GLY A 167 -24.08 -7.64 0.00
N LEU A 168 -23.58 -7.81 -1.21
CA LEU A 168 -22.16 -7.80 -1.54
C LEU A 168 -21.78 -6.48 -2.21
N THR A 169 -20.59 -5.99 -1.88
CA THR A 169 -19.99 -4.83 -2.53
C THR A 169 -18.69 -5.25 -3.21
N LEU A 170 -18.50 -4.81 -4.45
CA LEU A 170 -17.20 -4.80 -5.13
C LEU A 170 -16.82 -3.35 -5.42
N ALA A 171 -15.58 -2.95 -5.10
CA ALA A 171 -15.12 -1.58 -5.31
C ALA A 171 -13.67 -1.53 -5.81
N LEU A 172 -13.39 -0.49 -6.59
CA LEU A 172 -12.06 -0.09 -7.05
C LEU A 172 -11.82 1.37 -6.69
N GLY A 173 -10.58 1.76 -6.44
CA GLY A 173 -10.30 3.17 -6.20
C GLY A 173 -8.85 3.54 -6.02
N VAL A 174 -8.66 4.79 -5.57
CA VAL A 174 -7.35 5.36 -5.29
C VAL A 174 -7.24 5.62 -3.79
N ASN A 175 -6.16 5.14 -3.20
CA ASN A 175 -5.86 5.26 -1.78
C ASN A 175 -4.89 6.42 -1.52
N PHE A 176 -5.09 7.13 -0.42
CA PHE A 176 -4.23 8.20 0.07
C PHE A 176 -3.86 7.93 1.53
N GLU A 177 -2.56 7.80 1.79
CA GLU A 177 -2.02 7.59 3.12
C GLU A 177 -2.14 8.86 3.97
N ILE A 178 -2.85 8.79 5.11
CA ILE A 178 -2.91 9.87 6.10
C ILE A 178 -1.95 9.61 7.25
N SER A 179 -1.78 8.34 7.65
CA SER A 179 -0.84 7.94 8.68
C SER A 179 -0.30 6.52 8.45
N LYS A 180 0.62 6.04 9.30
CA LYS A 180 1.32 4.75 9.13
C LYS A 180 0.40 3.58 8.76
N ASN A 181 -0.81 3.54 9.30
CA ASN A 181 -1.76 2.45 9.07
C ASN A 181 -3.12 2.91 8.59
N TRP A 182 -3.35 4.23 8.49
CA TRP A 182 -4.66 4.77 8.14
C TRP A 182 -4.66 5.46 6.80
N ASP A 183 -5.76 5.22 6.10
CA ASP A 183 -5.95 5.51 4.70
C ASP A 183 -7.31 6.16 4.48
N ILE A 184 -7.37 7.10 3.53
CA ILE A 184 -8.63 7.49 2.90
C ILE A 184 -8.59 7.09 1.44
N ALA A 185 -9.71 6.64 0.92
CA ALA A 185 -9.82 6.29 -0.48
C ALA A 185 -11.00 6.98 -1.14
N LEU A 186 -10.81 7.35 -2.41
CA LEU A 186 -11.90 7.65 -3.31
C LEU A 186 -12.17 6.38 -4.12
N ILE A 187 -13.39 5.88 -4.05
CA ILE A 187 -13.76 4.59 -4.63
C ILE A 187 -15.01 4.71 -5.51
N VAL A 188 -15.06 3.86 -6.52
CA VAL A 188 -16.24 3.53 -7.30
C VAL A 188 -16.53 2.05 -7.08
N GLY A 189 -17.80 1.70 -6.93
CA GLY A 189 -18.18 0.31 -6.73
C GLY A 189 -19.57 0.00 -7.22
N VAL A 190 -19.94 -1.26 -7.06
CA VAL A 190 -21.27 -1.80 -7.36
C VAL A 190 -21.72 -2.63 -6.18
N ASP A 191 -23.03 -2.68 -5.99
CA ASP A 191 -23.68 -3.46 -4.96
C ASP A 191 -24.59 -4.51 -5.57
N HIS A 192 -24.62 -5.68 -4.94
CA HIS A 192 -25.43 -6.80 -5.38
C HIS A 192 -26.24 -7.36 -4.21
N LEU A 193 -27.56 -7.31 -4.34
CA LEU A 193 -28.52 -7.97 -3.47
C LEU A 193 -28.97 -9.30 -4.09
N SER A 194 -29.22 -10.30 -3.26
CA SER A 194 -29.73 -11.61 -3.71
C SER A 194 -31.24 -11.73 -3.51
N GLY A 195 -31.90 -12.51 -4.37
CA GLY A 195 -33.33 -12.81 -4.25
C GLY A 195 -34.22 -11.68 -4.78
N SER A 196 -35.52 -11.75 -4.48
CA SER A 196 -36.51 -10.82 -5.03
C SER A 196 -36.23 -9.35 -4.71
N LYS A 197 -35.60 -9.08 -3.55
CA LYS A 197 -35.18 -7.72 -3.19
C LYS A 197 -34.13 -7.15 -4.14
N GLY A 198 -33.24 -7.98 -4.68
CA GLY A 198 -32.27 -7.55 -5.69
C GLY A 198 -32.89 -7.36 -7.06
N ASP A 199 -33.88 -8.19 -7.43
CA ASP A 199 -34.60 -8.07 -8.70
C ASP A 199 -35.43 -6.77 -8.77
N ASP A 200 -35.96 -6.32 -7.63
CA ASP A 200 -36.81 -5.12 -7.52
C ASP A 200 -36.02 -3.82 -7.23
N TRP A 201 -34.74 -3.92 -6.87
CA TRP A 201 -33.96 -2.75 -6.44
C TRP A 201 -33.37 -1.97 -7.62
N GLU A 202 -33.74 -0.69 -7.75
CA GLU A 202 -33.37 0.14 -8.90
C GLU A 202 -31.87 0.45 -9.06
N PHE A 203 -31.05 0.14 -8.05
CA PHE A 203 -29.60 0.37 -8.04
C PHE A 203 -28.80 -0.93 -8.07
N GLN A 204 -29.45 -2.07 -8.33
CA GLN A 204 -28.79 -3.36 -8.47
C GLN A 204 -27.69 -3.30 -9.55
N ASP A 205 -26.46 -3.62 -9.15
CA ASP A 205 -25.27 -3.59 -10.01
C ASP A 205 -24.97 -2.21 -10.67
N GLU A 206 -25.62 -1.14 -10.21
CA GLU A 206 -25.37 0.22 -10.67
C GLU A 206 -24.16 0.84 -9.95
N PRO A 207 -23.35 1.65 -10.66
CA PRO A 207 -22.17 2.25 -10.08
C PRO A 207 -22.52 3.31 -9.04
N TRP A 208 -21.79 3.29 -7.94
CA TRP A 208 -21.82 4.32 -6.90
C TRP A 208 -20.41 4.85 -6.64
N VAL A 209 -20.33 6.05 -6.09
CA VAL A 209 -19.06 6.68 -5.67
C VAL A 209 -19.06 6.90 -4.16
N SER A 210 -17.90 6.76 -3.52
CA SER A 210 -17.78 7.00 -2.09
C SER A 210 -16.37 7.42 -1.66
N PHE A 211 -16.30 7.96 -0.45
CA PHE A 211 -15.07 8.03 0.33
C PHE A 211 -15.04 6.89 1.32
N ALA A 212 -13.89 6.23 1.44
CA ALA A 212 -13.71 5.12 2.35
C ALA A 212 -12.55 5.37 3.31
N ILE A 213 -12.60 4.72 4.47
CA ILE A 213 -11.55 4.76 5.50
C ILE A 213 -10.96 3.36 5.59
N GLY A 214 -9.64 3.28 5.45
CA GLY A 214 -8.90 2.02 5.44
C GLY A 214 -7.95 1.89 6.63
N TYR A 215 -7.78 0.66 7.12
CA TYR A 215 -6.70 0.25 8.01
C TYR A 215 -5.80 -0.77 7.30
N SER A 216 -4.52 -0.43 7.13
CA SER A 216 -3.52 -1.27 6.47
C SER A 216 -2.75 -2.15 7.47
N PHE A 217 -2.69 -3.45 7.19
CA PHE A 217 -1.95 -4.42 8.01
C PHE A 217 -0.48 -4.57 7.62
N THR A 218 -0.13 -4.23 6.38
CA THR A 218 1.13 -4.63 5.74
C THR A 218 1.99 -3.45 5.29
N ARG A 219 1.73 -2.26 5.84
CA ARG A 219 2.47 -1.04 5.48
C ARG A 219 3.82 -0.90 6.17
#